data_AF-C3MBM3-F1
#
_entry.id   AF-C3MBM3-F1
#
_cell.length_a   1.000
_cell.length_b   1.000
_cell.length_c   1.000
_cell.angle_alpha   90.00
_cell.angle_beta   90.00
_cell.angle_gamma   90.00
#
_symmetry.space_group_name_H-M   'P 1'
#
loop_
_entity.id
_entity.type
_entity.pdbx_description
1 polymer ?
#
loop_
_entity_poly.entity_id
_entity_poly.type
_entity_poly.pdbx_seq_one_letter_code
_entity_poly.pdbx_strand_id
1 'polypeptide(L)'
;MNQSELAERLLAVIENDILPLTAKGVAAGNKVFGAAILRKADLSLVLAETNNETENPLWHGEVHTLKRFYEMAEKRDTRDLIFLSTHEPCSMCLSAITWAGFDNFYYFFSHEDSRDSFSIPHDLKILKEVFRLEPGGYAQENAFWKSASIAALMRDADPETAKRLAAQDTRIRERYNRLSEAYQAGKDNNAIPLN
;
A
#
# COMPACT_ATOMS: atom_id res chain seq x y z
N MET A 1 -17.34 -10.20 10.31
CA MET A 1 -16.98 -8.95 9.62
C MET A 1 -17.36 -9.11 8.16
N ASN A 2 -18.24 -8.25 7.66
CA ASN A 2 -18.56 -8.23 6.23
C ASN A 2 -17.47 -7.45 5.45
N GLN A 3 -17.48 -7.54 4.12
CA GLN A 3 -16.43 -6.91 3.31
C GLN A 3 -16.46 -5.38 3.37
N SER A 4 -17.64 -4.77 3.52
CA SER A 4 -17.79 -3.31 3.57
C SER A 4 -17.28 -2.70 4.88
N GLU A 5 -17.46 -3.38 6.03
CA GLU A 5 -16.85 -3.02 7.32
C GLU A 5 -15.33 -3.04 7.24
N LEU A 6 -14.77 -4.06 6.59
CA LEU A 6 -13.33 -4.13 6.36
C LEU A 6 -12.87 -2.97 5.47
N ALA A 7 -13.56 -2.73 4.33
CA ALA A 7 -13.22 -1.63 3.43
C ALA A 7 -13.23 -0.27 4.16
N GLU A 8 -14.27 0.00 4.94
CA GLU A 8 -14.38 1.21 5.77
C GLU A 8 -13.17 1.37 6.68
N ARG A 9 -12.81 0.32 7.40
CA ARG A 9 -11.70 0.38 8.34
C ARG A 9 -10.38 0.59 7.62
N LEU A 10 -10.13 -0.11 6.51
CA LEU A 10 -8.89 0.05 5.74
C LEU A 10 -8.77 1.46 5.15
N LEU A 11 -9.86 2.05 4.64
CA LEU A 11 -9.87 3.45 4.18
C LEU A 11 -9.59 4.42 5.33
N ALA A 12 -10.19 4.19 6.51
CA ALA A 12 -9.92 5.01 7.68
C ALA A 12 -8.45 4.97 8.12
N VAL A 13 -7.78 3.81 8.00
CA VAL A 13 -6.33 3.69 8.30
C VAL A 13 -5.50 4.46 7.27
N ILE A 14 -5.85 4.36 5.98
CA ILE A 14 -5.16 5.10 4.94
C ILE A 14 -5.29 6.60 5.18
N GLU A 15 -6.52 7.09 5.44
CA GLU A 15 -6.81 8.53 5.58
C GLU A 15 -6.18 9.12 6.85
N ASN A 16 -6.28 8.43 7.98
CA ASN A 16 -5.93 9.00 9.29
C ASN A 16 -4.53 8.61 9.79
N ASP A 17 -3.99 7.47 9.36
CA ASP A 17 -2.74 6.93 9.89
C ASP A 17 -1.62 6.98 8.83
N ILE A 18 -1.84 6.42 7.64
CA ILE A 18 -0.79 6.34 6.60
C ILE A 18 -0.59 7.68 5.91
N LEU A 19 -1.66 8.33 5.44
CA LEU A 19 -1.58 9.56 4.64
C LEU A 19 -0.83 10.71 5.34
N PRO A 20 -0.99 10.97 6.66
CA PRO A 20 -0.19 11.99 7.34
C PRO A 20 1.30 11.66 7.40
N LEU A 21 1.67 10.38 7.52
CA LEU A 21 3.06 9.94 7.45
C LEU A 21 3.62 10.13 6.05
N THR A 22 2.87 9.70 5.02
CA THR A 22 3.23 9.90 3.61
C THR A 22 3.43 11.37 3.28
N ALA A 23 2.58 12.27 3.78
CA ALA A 23 2.75 13.71 3.56
C ALA A 23 4.08 14.24 4.12
N LYS A 24 4.51 13.76 5.30
CA LYS A 24 5.82 14.10 5.87
C LYS A 24 6.97 13.47 5.08
N GLY A 25 6.81 12.20 4.67
CA GLY A 25 7.80 11.48 3.86
C GLY A 25 8.05 12.17 2.51
N VAL A 26 6.99 12.61 1.84
CA VAL A 26 7.06 13.38 0.58
C VAL A 26 7.74 14.72 0.78
N ALA A 27 7.42 15.45 1.84
CA ALA A 27 8.12 16.69 2.17
C ALA A 27 9.62 16.49 2.44
N ALA A 28 10.02 15.27 2.83
CA ALA A 28 11.42 14.86 3.00
C ALA A 28 12.04 14.24 1.74
N GLY A 29 11.32 14.15 0.62
CA GLY A 29 11.81 13.66 -0.66
C GLY A 29 11.55 12.17 -0.95
N ASN A 30 10.72 11.49 -0.16
CA ASN A 30 10.33 10.10 -0.39
C ASN A 30 9.06 10.00 -1.27
N LYS A 31 8.90 8.89 -1.98
CA LYS A 31 7.69 8.59 -2.78
C LYS A 31 6.43 8.48 -1.93
N VAL A 32 5.29 8.62 -2.60
CA VAL A 32 3.93 8.62 -2.03
C VAL A 32 3.41 7.24 -1.61
N PHE A 33 4.28 6.31 -1.21
CA PHE A 33 3.88 4.95 -0.85
C PHE A 33 3.85 4.73 0.66
N GLY A 34 2.95 3.89 1.15
CA GLY A 34 2.86 3.55 2.56
C GLY A 34 2.07 2.29 2.82
N ALA A 35 2.19 1.76 4.03
CA ALA A 35 1.55 0.52 4.44
C ALA A 35 1.28 0.48 5.94
N ALA A 36 0.36 -0.39 6.34
CA ALA A 36 0.00 -0.62 7.73
C ALA A 36 -0.24 -2.11 7.99
N ILE A 37 -0.17 -2.47 9.27
CA ILE A 37 -0.48 -3.80 9.77
C ILE A 37 -1.61 -3.66 10.81
N LEU A 38 -2.63 -4.50 10.69
CA LEU A 38 -3.78 -4.54 11.59
C LEU A 38 -3.98 -5.92 12.19
N ARG A 39 -4.65 -6.00 13.34
CA ARG A 39 -5.10 -7.30 13.89
C ARG A 39 -6.36 -7.77 13.17
N LYS A 40 -6.44 -9.06 12.82
CA LYS A 40 -7.67 -9.66 12.23
C LYS A 40 -8.84 -9.68 13.21
N ALA A 41 -8.55 -9.86 14.49
CA ALA A 41 -9.56 -10.08 15.53
C ALA A 41 -10.50 -8.86 15.71
N ASP A 42 -9.94 -7.65 15.63
CA ASP A 42 -10.65 -6.41 15.96
C ASP A 42 -10.32 -5.22 15.03
N LEU A 43 -9.47 -5.43 14.04
CA LEU A 43 -8.96 -4.39 13.13
C LEU A 43 -8.27 -3.21 13.84
N SER A 44 -7.75 -3.44 15.04
CA SER A 44 -6.89 -2.46 15.69
C SER A 44 -5.60 -2.30 14.89
N LEU A 45 -5.14 -1.05 14.79
CA LEU A 45 -3.88 -0.73 14.12
C LEU A 45 -2.72 -1.25 14.99
N VAL A 46 -1.81 -2.01 14.37
CA VAL A 46 -0.54 -2.41 14.99
C VAL A 46 0.54 -1.38 14.68
N LEU A 47 0.67 -1.02 13.40
CA LEU A 47 1.69 -0.10 12.91
C LEU A 47 1.25 0.50 11.57
N ALA A 48 1.61 1.76 11.31
CA ALA A 48 1.55 2.39 10.00
C ALA A 48 2.90 3.06 9.72
N GLU A 49 3.40 2.93 8.50
CA GLU A 49 4.66 3.53 8.03
C GLU A 49 4.53 3.96 6.57
N THR A 50 5.50 4.75 6.11
CA THR A 50 5.59 5.25 4.72
C THR A 50 6.95 4.91 4.10
N ASN A 51 7.11 5.16 2.81
CA ASN A 51 8.36 5.03 2.08
C ASN A 51 9.49 5.85 2.75
N ASN A 52 10.68 5.26 2.80
CA ASN A 52 11.90 5.87 3.32
C ASN A 52 13.09 5.60 2.37
N GLU A 53 12.84 5.71 1.07
CA GLU A 53 13.80 5.39 0.02
C GLU A 53 15.06 6.28 0.02
N THR A 54 14.94 7.49 0.59
CA THR A 54 16.05 8.42 0.76
C THR A 54 17.12 7.88 1.72
N GLU A 55 16.74 7.04 2.68
CA GLU A 55 17.68 6.33 3.55
C GLU A 55 18.23 5.07 2.87
N ASN A 56 17.35 4.30 2.20
CA ASN A 56 17.72 3.11 1.46
C ASN A 56 16.68 2.85 0.36
N PRO A 57 17.09 2.68 -0.91
CA PRO A 57 16.16 2.52 -2.03
C PRO A 57 15.21 1.32 -1.90
N LEU A 58 15.52 0.34 -1.04
CA LEU A 58 14.65 -0.82 -0.78
C LEU A 58 13.53 -0.52 0.21
N TRP A 59 13.57 0.61 0.94
CA TRP A 59 12.56 1.02 1.92
C TRP A 59 11.32 1.60 1.24
N HIS A 60 10.72 0.79 0.37
CA HIS A 60 9.34 0.96 -0.06
C HIS A 60 8.39 0.95 1.14
N GLY A 61 7.19 1.49 1.00
CA GLY A 61 6.24 1.59 2.11
C GLY A 61 6.04 0.25 2.81
N GLU A 62 5.84 -0.82 2.04
CA GLU A 62 5.61 -2.17 2.54
C GLU A 62 6.84 -2.77 3.24
N VAL A 63 8.02 -2.63 2.62
CA VAL A 63 9.27 -3.16 3.19
C VAL A 63 9.68 -2.39 4.44
N HIS A 64 9.49 -1.07 4.44
CA HIS A 64 9.75 -0.23 5.60
C HIS A 64 8.78 -0.58 6.74
N THR A 65 7.48 -0.74 6.48
CA THR A 65 6.52 -1.23 7.48
C THR A 65 6.96 -2.58 8.06
N LEU A 66 7.41 -3.53 7.24
CA LEU A 66 7.92 -4.82 7.72
C LEU A 66 9.17 -4.66 8.58
N LYS A 67 10.15 -3.83 8.17
CA LYS A 67 11.35 -3.54 8.95
C LYS A 67 10.97 -3.02 10.34
N ARG A 68 10.10 -2.01 10.39
CA ARG A 68 9.65 -1.36 11.62
C ARG A 68 8.83 -2.31 12.50
N PHE A 69 8.03 -3.18 11.89
CA PHE A 69 7.30 -4.24 12.59
C PHE A 69 8.25 -5.24 13.28
N TYR A 70 9.29 -5.71 12.60
CA TYR A 70 10.26 -6.66 13.17
C TYR A 70 11.26 -6.03 14.16
N GLU A 71 11.33 -4.70 14.22
CA GLU A 71 12.05 -3.94 15.27
C GLU A 71 11.25 -3.79 16.57
N MET A 72 9.94 -4.11 16.55
CA MET A 72 9.11 -4.08 17.76
C MET A 72 9.50 -5.20 18.73
N ALA A 73 9.44 -4.92 20.04
CA ALA A 73 9.77 -5.91 21.07
C ALA A 73 8.78 -7.09 21.14
N GLU A 74 7.49 -6.83 20.87
CA GLU A 74 6.43 -7.85 20.90
C GLU A 74 6.36 -8.60 19.57
N LYS A 75 6.68 -9.89 19.61
CA LYS A 75 6.47 -10.80 18.48
C LYS A 75 4.99 -11.13 18.34
N ARG A 76 4.48 -11.06 17.11
CA ARG A 76 3.10 -11.41 16.74
C ARG A 76 3.14 -12.42 15.60
N ASP A 77 2.20 -13.35 15.58
CA ASP A 77 2.00 -14.21 14.42
C ASP A 77 1.35 -13.41 13.29
N THR A 78 1.99 -13.36 12.13
CA THR A 78 1.47 -12.65 10.95
C THR A 78 0.19 -13.26 10.41
N ARG A 79 -0.12 -14.53 10.75
CA ARG A 79 -1.40 -15.18 10.43
C ARG A 79 -2.57 -14.58 11.20
N ASP A 80 -2.33 -13.86 12.29
CA ASP A 80 -3.37 -13.12 13.01
C ASP A 80 -3.51 -11.67 12.53
N LEU A 81 -2.77 -11.29 11.48
CA LEU A 81 -2.63 -9.90 11.03
C LEU A 81 -3.10 -9.70 9.59
N ILE A 82 -3.50 -8.46 9.30
CA ILE A 82 -3.81 -7.98 7.96
C ILE A 82 -2.69 -7.07 7.51
N PHE A 83 -2.20 -7.29 6.30
CA PHE A 83 -1.29 -6.35 5.64
C PHE A 83 -2.10 -5.39 4.76
N LEU A 84 -1.92 -4.09 4.95
CA LEU A 84 -2.55 -3.05 4.16
C LEU A 84 -1.48 -2.24 3.45
N SER A 85 -1.59 -2.10 2.13
CA SER A 85 -0.73 -1.22 1.33
C SER A 85 -1.56 -0.12 0.70
N THR A 86 -1.00 1.08 0.53
CA THR A 86 -1.71 2.14 -0.20
C THR A 86 -1.76 1.85 -1.69
N HIS A 87 -0.70 1.26 -2.24
CA HIS A 87 -0.63 0.87 -3.64
C HIS A 87 -0.44 -0.62 -3.76
N GLU A 88 -0.86 -1.18 -4.88
CA GLU A 88 -0.65 -2.58 -5.21
C GLU A 88 0.84 -2.91 -5.12
N PRO A 89 1.26 -3.89 -4.28
CA PRO A 89 2.68 -4.09 -4.02
C PRO A 89 3.46 -4.54 -5.25
N CYS A 90 4.66 -4.00 -5.45
CA CYS A 90 5.56 -4.42 -6.53
C CYS A 90 6.14 -5.83 -6.25
N SER A 91 6.81 -6.43 -7.24
CA SER A 91 7.36 -7.80 -7.12
C SER A 91 8.29 -8.02 -5.92
N MET A 92 9.08 -7.02 -5.54
CA MET A 92 9.89 -7.04 -4.32
C MET A 92 9.03 -7.09 -3.05
N CYS A 93 8.07 -6.17 -2.94
CA CYS A 93 7.18 -6.06 -1.78
C CYS A 93 6.28 -7.31 -1.64
N LEU A 94 5.76 -7.85 -2.74
CA LEU A 94 5.02 -9.12 -2.76
C LEU A 94 5.86 -10.26 -2.19
N SER A 95 7.13 -10.35 -2.61
CA SER A 95 8.05 -11.36 -2.09
C SER A 95 8.31 -11.14 -0.59
N ALA A 96 8.50 -9.90 -0.15
CA ALA A 96 8.72 -9.56 1.25
C ALA A 96 7.52 -9.93 2.15
N ILE A 97 6.30 -9.59 1.73
CA ILE A 97 5.05 -9.94 2.43
C ILE A 97 4.91 -11.47 2.53
N THR A 98 5.23 -12.18 1.45
CA THR A 98 5.20 -13.65 1.39
C THR A 98 6.20 -14.27 2.38
N TRP A 99 7.46 -13.82 2.36
CA TRP A 99 8.50 -14.30 3.26
C TRP A 99 8.25 -13.94 4.72
N ALA A 100 7.62 -12.79 4.98
CA ALA A 100 7.18 -12.40 6.31
C ALA A 100 6.03 -13.28 6.83
N GLY A 101 5.42 -14.11 5.99
CA GLY A 101 4.43 -15.10 6.40
C GLY A 101 3.02 -14.56 6.52
N PHE A 102 2.68 -13.43 5.88
CA PHE A 102 1.28 -13.00 5.79
C PHE A 102 0.50 -13.92 4.84
N ASP A 103 -0.75 -14.22 5.20
CA ASP A 103 -1.69 -15.00 4.40
C ASP A 103 -2.72 -14.13 3.67
N ASN A 104 -2.61 -12.81 3.82
CA ASN A 104 -3.48 -11.85 3.17
C ASN A 104 -2.80 -10.49 3.01
N PHE A 105 -3.24 -9.73 2.01
CA PHE A 105 -3.02 -8.29 1.97
C PHE A 105 -4.13 -7.56 1.19
N TYR A 106 -4.30 -6.28 1.48
CA TYR A 106 -5.25 -5.41 0.78
C TYR A 106 -4.55 -4.15 0.29
N TYR A 107 -5.05 -3.60 -0.81
CA TYR A 107 -4.46 -2.41 -1.42
C TYR A 107 -5.51 -1.43 -1.96
N PHE A 108 -5.16 -0.15 -2.05
CA PHE A 108 -6.09 0.90 -2.45
C PHE A 108 -5.95 1.29 -3.92
N PHE A 109 -4.78 1.74 -4.35
CA PHE A 109 -4.48 2.04 -5.75
C PHE A 109 -3.99 0.79 -6.47
N SER A 110 -4.53 0.49 -7.66
CA SER A 110 -4.04 -0.61 -8.48
C SER A 110 -2.71 -0.26 -9.19
N HIS A 111 -2.03 -1.24 -9.80
CA HIS A 111 -0.89 -0.94 -10.69
C HIS A 111 -1.30 -0.04 -11.87
N GLU A 112 -2.54 -0.15 -12.35
CA GLU A 112 -3.06 0.71 -13.43
C GLU A 112 -3.24 2.16 -12.95
N ASP A 113 -3.82 2.34 -11.77
CA ASP A 113 -3.89 3.66 -11.11
C ASP A 113 -2.48 4.26 -10.90
N SER A 114 -1.53 3.39 -10.50
CA SER A 114 -0.13 3.74 -10.19
C SER A 114 0.65 4.19 -11.43
N ARG A 115 0.52 3.44 -12.53
CA ARG A 115 1.16 3.75 -13.81
C ARG A 115 0.67 5.07 -14.38
N ASP A 116 -0.66 5.25 -14.39
CA ASP A 116 -1.27 6.35 -15.14
C ASP A 116 -1.29 7.67 -14.33
N SER A 117 -1.30 7.59 -12.98
CA SER A 117 -1.40 8.79 -12.11
C SER A 117 -0.09 9.20 -11.44
N PHE A 118 0.90 8.31 -11.28
CA PHE A 118 2.06 8.57 -10.42
C PHE A 118 3.42 8.56 -11.14
N SER A 119 3.45 8.27 -12.45
CA SER A 119 4.68 8.30 -13.28
C SER A 119 5.82 7.42 -12.75
N ILE A 120 5.48 6.21 -12.27
CA ILE A 120 6.45 5.23 -11.76
C ILE A 120 6.37 3.99 -12.66
N PRO A 121 7.06 3.95 -13.81
CA PRO A 121 6.95 2.86 -14.78
C PRO A 121 7.85 1.66 -14.48
N HIS A 122 8.72 1.77 -13.48
CA HIS A 122 9.81 0.81 -13.25
C HIS A 122 9.33 -0.52 -12.69
N ASP A 123 8.29 -0.52 -11.86
CA ASP A 123 7.67 -1.71 -11.27
C ASP A 123 7.13 -2.67 -12.35
N LEU A 124 6.34 -2.16 -13.30
CA LEU A 124 5.79 -2.91 -14.42
C LEU A 124 6.89 -3.38 -15.37
N LYS A 125 7.91 -2.54 -15.58
CA LYS A 125 9.08 -2.93 -16.38
C LYS A 125 9.89 -4.03 -15.71
N ILE A 126 10.08 -3.99 -14.39
CA ILE A 126 10.75 -5.06 -13.63
C ILE A 126 9.92 -6.35 -13.71
N LEU A 127 8.61 -6.25 -13.53
CA LEU A 127 7.71 -7.41 -13.63
C LEU A 127 7.83 -8.09 -15.00
N LYS A 128 7.88 -7.29 -16.07
CA LYS A 128 8.05 -7.79 -17.43
C LYS A 128 9.45 -8.31 -17.73
N GLU A 129 10.50 -7.56 -17.40
CA GLU A 129 11.86 -7.90 -17.83
C GLU A 129 12.57 -8.90 -16.92
N VAL A 130 12.34 -8.81 -15.61
CA VAL A 130 12.97 -9.70 -14.62
C VAL A 130 12.13 -10.96 -14.41
N PHE A 131 10.81 -10.82 -14.30
CA PHE A 131 9.92 -11.94 -13.97
C PHE A 131 9.15 -12.50 -15.17
N ARG A 132 9.27 -11.90 -16.36
CA ARG A 132 8.61 -12.34 -17.60
C ARG A 132 7.08 -12.42 -17.46
N LEU A 133 6.50 -11.51 -16.69
CA LEU A 133 5.07 -11.36 -16.51
C LEU A 133 4.59 -10.03 -17.11
N GLU A 134 3.54 -10.08 -17.92
CA GLU A 134 2.88 -8.86 -18.37
C GLU A 134 2.17 -8.16 -17.21
N PRO A 135 1.96 -6.83 -17.27
CA PRO A 135 1.16 -6.10 -16.29
C PRO A 135 -0.19 -6.78 -16.02
N GLY A 136 -0.54 -6.95 -14.74
CA GLY A 136 -1.74 -7.69 -14.32
C GLY A 136 -1.60 -9.22 -14.31
N GLY A 137 -0.45 -9.76 -14.71
CA GLY A 137 -0.19 -11.21 -14.76
C GLY A 137 0.20 -11.86 -13.43
N TYR A 138 0.20 -11.13 -12.32
CA TYR A 138 0.53 -11.70 -11.00
C TYR A 138 -0.72 -12.28 -10.31
N ALA A 139 -0.54 -13.35 -9.53
CA ALA A 139 -1.64 -14.10 -8.94
C ALA A 139 -2.25 -13.38 -7.72
N GLN A 140 -3.56 -13.10 -7.74
CA GLN A 140 -4.27 -12.51 -6.60
C GLN A 140 -4.60 -13.51 -5.48
N GLU A 141 -4.62 -14.80 -5.81
CA GLU A 141 -4.77 -15.93 -4.89
C GLU A 141 -3.74 -17.00 -5.26
N ASN A 142 -3.02 -17.51 -4.26
CA ASN A 142 -2.00 -18.54 -4.43
C ASN A 142 -1.83 -19.35 -3.14
N ALA A 143 -0.83 -20.23 -3.09
CA ALA A 143 -0.58 -21.11 -1.94
C ALA A 143 -0.18 -20.37 -0.65
N PHE A 144 0.20 -19.10 -0.73
CA PHE A 144 0.68 -18.32 0.40
C PHE A 144 -0.37 -17.36 0.94
N TRP A 145 -1.08 -16.64 0.06
CA TRP A 145 -2.01 -15.60 0.46
C TRP A 145 -3.16 -15.39 -0.53
N LYS A 146 -4.19 -14.69 -0.04
CA LYS A 146 -5.26 -14.10 -0.85
C LYS A 146 -5.20 -12.57 -0.74
N SER A 147 -5.37 -11.88 -1.85
CA SER A 147 -5.36 -10.42 -1.89
C SER A 147 -6.62 -9.86 -2.54
N ALA A 148 -6.96 -8.62 -2.18
CA ALA A 148 -8.04 -7.89 -2.82
C ALA A 148 -7.80 -6.38 -2.78
N SER A 149 -8.28 -5.66 -3.80
CA SER A 149 -8.37 -4.21 -3.73
C SER A 149 -9.49 -3.79 -2.78
N ILE A 150 -9.36 -2.62 -2.16
CA ILE A 150 -10.43 -2.05 -1.33
C ILE A 150 -11.70 -1.82 -2.16
N ALA A 151 -11.56 -1.41 -3.43
CA ALA A 151 -12.69 -1.29 -4.36
C ALA A 151 -13.44 -2.61 -4.53
N ALA A 152 -12.74 -3.75 -4.55
CA ALA A 152 -13.37 -5.07 -4.64
C ALA A 152 -14.19 -5.42 -3.39
N LEU A 153 -13.75 -4.97 -2.20
CA LEU A 153 -14.46 -5.16 -0.93
C LEU A 153 -15.73 -4.30 -0.81
N MET A 154 -15.79 -3.20 -1.55
CA MET A 154 -16.92 -2.26 -1.53
C MET A 154 -18.09 -2.67 -2.42
N ARG A 155 -17.92 -3.68 -3.29
CA ARG A 155 -18.89 -4.03 -4.36
C ARG A 155 -20.29 -4.34 -3.86
N ASP A 156 -20.39 -5.01 -2.71
CA ASP A 156 -21.67 -5.48 -2.16
C ASP A 156 -22.17 -4.62 -0.98
N ALA A 157 -21.63 -3.40 -0.83
CA ALA A 157 -22.08 -2.47 0.21
C ALA A 157 -23.53 -2.01 -0.05
N ASP A 158 -24.29 -1.79 1.03
CA ASP A 158 -25.60 -1.15 0.92
C ASP A 158 -25.48 0.29 0.37
N PRO A 159 -26.54 0.88 -0.21
CA PRO A 159 -26.45 2.17 -0.89
C PRO A 159 -25.90 3.32 -0.03
N GLU A 160 -26.22 3.35 1.27
CA GLU A 160 -25.75 4.40 2.18
C GLU A 160 -24.26 4.23 2.49
N THR A 161 -23.84 2.99 2.79
CA THR A 161 -22.43 2.67 2.99
C THR A 161 -21.62 2.93 1.72
N ALA A 162 -22.09 2.47 0.56
CA ALA A 162 -21.42 2.67 -0.72
C ALA A 162 -21.17 4.17 -1.01
N LYS A 163 -22.18 5.01 -0.78
CA LYS A 163 -22.06 6.48 -0.97
C LYS A 163 -21.02 7.09 -0.03
N ARG A 164 -21.01 6.69 1.24
CA ARG A 164 -20.04 7.19 2.23
C ARG A 164 -18.61 6.76 1.90
N LEU A 165 -18.41 5.49 1.53
CA LEU A 165 -17.10 4.97 1.16
C LEU A 165 -16.60 5.57 -0.15
N ALA A 166 -17.48 5.80 -1.14
CA ALA A 166 -17.11 6.50 -2.37
C ALA A 166 -16.64 7.94 -2.10
N ALA A 167 -17.32 8.67 -1.20
CA ALA A 167 -16.89 10.01 -0.82
C ALA A 167 -15.53 10.00 -0.09
N GLN A 168 -15.24 8.96 0.68
CA GLN A 168 -13.95 8.78 1.34
C GLN A 168 -12.83 8.42 0.35
N ASP A 169 -13.08 7.48 -0.56
CA ASP A 169 -12.17 7.12 -1.66
C ASP A 169 -11.75 8.38 -2.43
N THR A 170 -12.71 9.18 -2.90
CA THR A 170 -12.42 10.43 -3.63
C THR A 170 -11.52 11.37 -2.85
N ARG A 171 -11.81 11.62 -1.57
CA ARG A 171 -10.98 12.51 -0.74
C ARG A 171 -9.55 12.01 -0.60
N ILE A 172 -9.37 10.70 -0.39
CA ILE A 172 -8.04 10.08 -0.27
C ILE A 172 -7.29 10.23 -1.60
N ARG A 173 -7.93 9.90 -2.73
CA ARG A 173 -7.31 10.03 -4.07
C ARG A 173 -6.86 11.45 -4.36
N GLU A 174 -7.71 12.45 -4.09
CA GLU A 174 -7.34 13.87 -4.27
C GLU A 174 -6.14 14.29 -3.40
N ARG A 175 -6.03 13.76 -2.18
CA ARG A 175 -4.88 14.01 -1.30
C ARG A 175 -3.61 13.37 -1.85
N TYR A 176 -3.67 12.12 -2.32
CA TYR A 176 -2.52 11.45 -2.93
C TYR A 176 -2.09 12.10 -4.24
N ASN A 177 -3.01 12.59 -5.07
CA ASN A 177 -2.69 13.34 -6.28
C ASN A 177 -1.88 14.61 -5.97
N ARG A 178 -2.31 15.41 -4.98
CA ARG A 178 -1.55 16.60 -4.55
C ARG A 178 -0.16 16.25 -4.00
N LEU A 179 -0.03 15.13 -3.28
CA LEU A 179 1.28 14.66 -2.80
C LEU A 179 2.17 14.20 -3.96
N SER A 180 1.59 13.52 -4.97
CA SER A 180 2.30 13.11 -6.18
C SER A 180 2.83 14.32 -6.93
N GLU A 181 1.99 15.33 -7.18
CA GLU A 181 2.40 16.60 -7.82
C GLU A 181 3.54 17.27 -7.07
N ALA A 182 3.46 17.35 -5.73
CA ALA A 182 4.51 17.91 -4.90
C ALA A 182 5.84 17.12 -4.98
N TYR A 183 5.77 15.78 -4.96
CA TYR A 183 6.95 14.93 -5.13
C TYR A 183 7.59 15.12 -6.51
N GLN A 184 6.78 15.09 -7.58
CA GLN A 184 7.26 15.22 -8.96
C GLN A 184 7.89 16.59 -9.23
N ALA A 185 7.40 17.66 -8.59
CA ALA A 185 8.01 18.99 -8.69
C ALA A 185 9.39 19.09 -8.00
N GLY A 186 9.71 18.20 -7.05
CA GLY A 186 10.94 18.22 -6.26
C GLY A 186 11.97 17.15 -6.60
N LYS A 187 11.64 16.16 -7.45
CA LYS A 187 12.44 14.94 -7.63
C LYS A 187 13.78 15.13 -8.37
N ASP A 188 13.95 16.22 -9.13
CA ASP A 188 15.14 16.43 -9.96
C ASP A 188 16.45 16.62 -9.15
N ASN A 189 16.35 16.71 -7.82
CA ASN A 189 17.47 16.92 -6.91
C ASN A 189 17.90 15.67 -6.11
N ASN A 190 17.35 14.47 -6.37
CA ASN A 190 17.66 13.27 -5.57
C ASN A 190 18.53 12.24 -6.34
N ALA A 191 19.39 11.53 -5.62
CA ALA A 191 20.30 10.52 -6.17
C ALA A 191 19.72 9.09 -6.11
N ILE A 192 18.38 8.98 -6.15
CA ILE A 192 17.70 7.70 -6.00
C ILE A 192 17.85 6.91 -7.31
N PRO A 193 18.32 5.64 -7.26
CA PRO A 193 18.41 4.82 -8.46
C PRO A 193 17.06 4.67 -9.16
N LEU A 194 17.07 4.73 -10.49
CA LEU A 194 15.86 4.62 -11.32
C LEU A 194 14.84 5.76 -11.13
N ASN A 195 15.27 6.94 -10.67
CA ASN A 195 14.50 8.19 -10.84
C ASN A 195 14.74 8.84 -12.20
#